data_AF-A0A2P8K8B7-F1
#
_entry.id   AF-A0A2P8K8B7-F1
#
_cell.length_a   1.000
_cell.length_b   1.000
_cell.length_c   1.000
_cell.angle_alpha   90.00
_cell.angle_beta   90.00
_cell.angle_gamma   90.00
#
_symmetry.space_group_name_H-M   'P 1'
#
loop_
_entity.id
_entity.type
_entity.pdbx_description
1 polymer ?
#
loop_
_entity_poly.entity_id
_entity_poly.type
_entity_poly.pdbx_seq_one_letter_code
_entity_poly.pdbx_strand_id
1 'polypeptide(L)'
;MTIKLPRTPARATPRVGSKRPRALPPQLREPAYERGGLRNALVEEGRKMFEENGASELSLRALARRLGVSEAAPSRHFKGKEELLAAIASSGFKELAEQRVKISAMNLGALAKAREMMLSYVRYAELHAGLFDLMTGPRLLREFVRGDVEAASNVSYSYFSDSIFELAIESGWSKSQLHYLSHAAWSMEHGVAALILAGRTPRTDSGIEKQRMIELSIDLFLSAVVAGPKSLKEPSKSHLV
;
A
#
# COMPACT_ATOMS: atom_id res chain seq x y z
N MET A 1 -9.08 35.82 -95.05
CA MET A 1 -7.79 36.45 -94.74
C MET A 1 -7.53 36.24 -93.26
N THR A 2 -6.48 35.49 -92.94
CA THR A 2 -6.21 34.83 -91.66
C THR A 2 -5.82 35.81 -90.57
N ILE A 3 -6.55 35.87 -89.46
CA ILE A 3 -6.17 36.65 -88.27
C ILE A 3 -5.76 35.70 -87.14
N LYS A 4 -4.48 35.76 -86.79
CA LYS A 4 -3.81 35.04 -85.70
C LYS A 4 -4.39 35.44 -84.34
N LEU A 5 -4.77 34.45 -83.53
CA LEU A 5 -5.06 34.59 -82.11
C LEU A 5 -3.75 34.66 -81.29
N PRO A 6 -3.59 35.62 -80.35
CA PRO A 6 -2.54 35.58 -79.35
C PRO A 6 -2.93 34.66 -78.16
N ARG A 7 -1.92 33.96 -77.64
CA ARG A 7 -2.00 33.01 -76.52
C ARG A 7 -2.16 33.73 -75.17
N THR A 8 -3.17 33.35 -74.40
CA THR A 8 -3.37 33.77 -73.00
C THR A 8 -2.77 32.70 -72.06
N PRO A 9 -2.05 33.07 -70.99
CA PRO A 9 -1.41 32.10 -70.09
C PRO A 9 -2.41 31.34 -69.21
N ALA A 10 -2.04 30.11 -68.86
CA ALA A 10 -2.82 29.18 -68.05
C ALA A 10 -3.11 29.71 -66.64
N ARG A 11 -4.37 29.57 -66.23
CA ARG A 11 -4.90 29.91 -64.91
C ARG A 11 -4.43 28.86 -63.89
N ALA A 12 -3.56 29.26 -62.95
CA ALA A 12 -3.13 28.40 -61.85
C ALA A 12 -4.30 28.14 -60.87
N THR A 13 -4.49 26.88 -60.49
CA THR A 13 -5.46 26.44 -59.47
C THR A 13 -4.95 26.77 -58.06
N PRO A 14 -5.82 27.12 -57.09
CA PRO A 14 -5.39 27.34 -55.71
C PRO A 14 -5.14 25.99 -55.02
N ARG A 15 -3.92 25.77 -54.52
CA ARG A 15 -3.59 24.65 -53.62
C ARG A 15 -4.30 24.85 -52.28
N VAL A 16 -5.24 23.96 -51.97
CA VAL A 16 -5.82 23.79 -50.63
C VAL A 16 -4.73 23.28 -49.70
N GLY A 17 -4.25 24.13 -48.79
CA GLY A 17 -3.32 23.74 -47.73
C GLY A 17 -4.01 22.86 -46.71
N SER A 18 -3.78 21.55 -46.78
CA SER A 18 -4.15 20.59 -45.74
C SER A 18 -3.29 20.83 -44.49
N LYS A 19 -3.82 21.59 -43.52
CA LYS A 19 -3.22 21.67 -42.18
C LYS A 19 -3.42 20.32 -41.49
N ARG A 20 -2.39 19.46 -41.55
CA ARG A 20 -2.27 18.30 -40.65
C ARG A 20 -2.27 18.78 -39.19
N PRO A 21 -2.95 18.09 -38.26
CA PRO A 21 -2.81 18.39 -36.84
C PRO A 21 -1.35 18.24 -36.41
N ARG A 22 -0.85 19.25 -35.68
CA ARG A 22 0.50 19.29 -35.12
C ARG A 22 0.66 18.11 -34.17
N ALA A 23 1.56 17.18 -34.49
CA ALA A 23 1.89 16.06 -33.62
C ALA A 23 2.41 16.57 -32.26
N LEU A 24 1.92 15.98 -31.17
CA LEU A 24 2.38 16.24 -29.81
C LEU A 24 3.87 15.85 -29.67
N PRO A 25 4.68 16.60 -28.89
CA PRO A 25 6.09 16.32 -28.71
C PRO A 25 6.33 14.97 -28.00
N PRO A 26 7.35 14.18 -28.40
CA PRO A 26 7.61 12.86 -27.87
C PRO A 26 8.50 12.95 -26.63
N GLN A 27 7.91 13.22 -25.47
CA GLN A 27 8.59 13.05 -24.19
C GLN A 27 7.61 12.41 -23.20
N LEU A 28 7.56 11.08 -23.26
CA LEU A 28 7.21 10.10 -22.23
C LEU A 28 7.03 8.74 -22.94
N ARG A 29 8.05 8.31 -23.68
CA ARG A 29 8.24 6.88 -23.98
C ARG A 29 9.25 6.38 -22.97
N GLU A 30 8.76 6.06 -21.78
CA GLU A 30 9.54 5.33 -20.78
C GLU A 30 8.75 4.11 -20.28
N PRO A 31 9.41 2.96 -20.05
CA PRO A 31 8.82 1.62 -19.92
C PRO A 31 7.89 1.43 -18.70
N ALA A 32 7.64 2.49 -17.91
CA ALA A 32 6.65 2.52 -16.84
C ALA A 32 5.20 2.64 -17.36
N TYR A 33 4.98 3.33 -18.49
CA TYR A 33 3.63 3.46 -19.08
C TYR A 33 3.12 2.10 -19.62
N GLU A 34 4.03 1.24 -20.08
CA GLU A 34 3.70 -0.07 -20.67
C GLU A 34 3.47 -1.18 -19.63
N ARG A 35 3.92 -1.03 -18.37
CA ARG A 35 3.85 -2.09 -17.35
C ARG A 35 2.67 -2.01 -16.38
N GLY A 36 1.81 -1.00 -16.50
CA GLY A 36 0.70 -0.81 -15.54
C GLY A 36 -0.41 0.17 -15.93
N GLY A 37 -0.29 0.86 -17.07
CA GLY A 37 -1.28 1.82 -17.55
C GLY A 37 -1.45 3.05 -16.64
N LEU A 38 -2.33 3.95 -17.07
CA LEU A 38 -2.58 5.23 -16.39
C LEU A 38 -3.07 5.04 -14.93
N ARG A 39 -3.82 3.98 -14.63
CA ARG A 39 -4.29 3.70 -13.26
C ARG A 39 -3.13 3.55 -12.27
N ASN A 40 -2.10 2.78 -12.62
CA ASN A 40 -0.96 2.57 -11.73
C ASN A 40 -0.13 3.85 -11.58
N ALA A 41 0.06 4.62 -12.65
CA ALA A 41 0.72 5.92 -12.58
C ALA A 41 -0.02 6.91 -11.65
N LEU A 42 -1.35 6.90 -11.67
CA LEU A 42 -2.19 7.70 -10.77
C LEU A 42 -2.07 7.28 -9.31
N VAL A 43 -1.98 5.98 -9.02
CA VAL A 43 -1.77 5.47 -7.66
C VAL A 43 -0.39 5.85 -7.14
N GLU A 44 0.64 5.64 -7.95
CA GLU A 44 2.04 5.94 -7.59
C GLU A 44 2.24 7.44 -7.33
N GLU A 45 1.77 8.30 -8.23
CA GLU A 45 1.87 9.75 -8.03
C GLU A 45 0.95 10.22 -6.88
N GLY A 46 -0.21 9.58 -6.73
CA GLY A 46 -1.13 9.83 -5.62
C GLY A 46 -0.51 9.49 -4.27
N ARG A 47 0.23 8.39 -4.19
CA ARG A 47 0.97 7.99 -3.00
C ARG A 47 2.04 9.03 -2.64
N LYS A 48 2.85 9.46 -3.60
CA LYS A 48 3.88 10.50 -3.37
C LYS A 48 3.26 11.81 -2.86
N MET A 49 2.21 12.28 -3.54
CA MET A 49 1.48 13.48 -3.11
C MET A 49 0.91 13.33 -1.70
N PHE A 50 0.40 12.14 -1.37
CA PHE A 50 -0.19 11.85 -0.07
C PHE A 50 0.87 11.78 1.04
N GLU A 51 2.04 11.19 0.79
CA GLU A 51 3.16 11.17 1.74
C GLU A 51 3.76 12.56 1.96
N GLU A 52 3.80 13.42 0.93
CA GLU A 52 4.30 14.80 1.02
C GLU A 52 3.36 15.74 1.78
N ASN A 53 2.06 15.73 1.43
CA ASN A 53 1.12 16.79 1.81
C ASN A 53 -0.15 16.27 2.51
N GLY A 54 -0.22 14.97 2.78
CA GLY A 54 -1.43 14.33 3.29
C GLY A 54 -2.57 14.35 2.28
N ALA A 55 -3.79 14.11 2.79
CA ALA A 55 -4.96 13.97 1.92
C ALA A 55 -5.48 15.28 1.35
N SER A 56 -5.20 16.45 1.94
CA SER A 56 -5.84 17.72 1.58
C SER A 56 -5.59 18.10 0.12
N GLU A 57 -4.35 17.95 -0.34
CA GLU A 57 -3.94 18.32 -1.70
C GLU A 57 -4.24 17.24 -2.76
N LEU A 58 -4.57 16.02 -2.31
CA LEU A 58 -4.85 14.92 -3.21
C LEU A 58 -6.19 15.12 -3.94
N SER A 59 -6.12 15.28 -5.26
CA SER A 59 -7.27 15.31 -6.16
C SER A 59 -6.93 14.72 -7.52
N LEU A 60 -7.94 14.15 -8.20
CA LEU A 60 -7.79 13.61 -9.56
C LEU A 60 -7.27 14.67 -10.55
N ARG A 61 -7.71 15.93 -10.42
CA ARG A 61 -7.23 17.02 -11.28
C ARG A 61 -5.77 17.38 -11.00
N ALA A 62 -5.36 17.42 -9.73
CA ALA A 62 -3.96 17.66 -9.39
C ALA A 62 -3.05 16.56 -9.96
N LEU A 63 -3.47 15.30 -9.88
CA LEU A 63 -2.75 14.18 -10.47
C LEU A 63 -2.71 14.24 -12.00
N ALA A 64 -3.81 14.59 -12.66
CA ALA A 64 -3.82 14.76 -14.12
C ALA A 64 -2.77 15.79 -14.57
N ARG A 65 -2.70 16.93 -13.87
CA ARG A 65 -1.72 17.98 -14.15
C ARG A 65 -0.29 17.51 -13.90
N ARG A 66 0.00 16.85 -12.78
CA ARG A 66 1.34 16.31 -12.49
C ARG A 66 1.79 15.26 -13.52
N LEU A 67 0.88 14.41 -13.97
CA LEU A 67 1.17 13.35 -14.96
C LEU A 67 1.11 13.83 -16.42
N GLY A 68 0.79 15.11 -16.68
CA GLY A 68 0.70 15.65 -18.04
C GLY A 68 -0.40 15.02 -18.91
N VAL A 69 -1.43 14.46 -18.30
CA VAL A 69 -2.59 13.86 -19.01
C VAL A 69 -3.79 14.80 -19.02
N SER A 70 -4.80 14.50 -19.84
CA SER A 70 -6.02 15.31 -19.85
C SER A 70 -6.75 15.25 -18.50
N GLU A 71 -7.41 16.34 -18.11
CA GLU A 71 -8.12 16.40 -16.82
C GLU A 71 -9.22 15.34 -16.67
N ALA A 72 -9.77 14.86 -17.79
CA ALA A 72 -10.79 13.81 -17.84
C ALA A 72 -10.20 12.38 -17.79
N ALA A 73 -8.88 12.21 -17.89
CA ALA A 73 -8.29 10.88 -17.94
C ALA A 73 -8.42 10.09 -16.62
N PRO A 74 -8.19 10.68 -15.43
CA PRO A 74 -8.29 9.94 -14.18
C PRO A 74 -9.72 9.49 -13.82
N SER A 75 -10.75 10.23 -14.23
CA SER A 75 -12.14 9.89 -13.93
C SER A 75 -12.62 8.60 -14.61
N ARG A 76 -11.91 8.14 -15.64
CA ARG A 76 -12.13 6.82 -16.27
C ARG A 76 -11.64 5.65 -15.41
N HIS A 77 -10.75 5.91 -14.46
CA HIS A 77 -10.14 4.90 -13.59
C HIS A 77 -10.59 4.99 -12.13
N PHE A 78 -10.98 6.20 -11.69
CA PHE A 78 -11.42 6.47 -10.34
C PHE A 78 -12.68 7.34 -10.37
N LYS A 79 -13.76 6.87 -9.76
CA LYS A 79 -15.02 7.58 -9.57
C LYS A 79 -14.86 8.79 -8.64
N GLY A 80 -13.79 8.83 -7.85
CA GLY A 80 -13.49 9.96 -6.97
C GLY A 80 -12.25 9.74 -6.11
N LYS A 81 -12.04 10.71 -5.21
CA LYS A 81 -10.91 10.72 -4.28
C LYS A 81 -10.87 9.51 -3.35
N GLU A 82 -12.03 9.03 -2.91
CA GLU A 82 -12.12 7.88 -2.00
C GLU A 82 -11.62 6.58 -2.65
N GLU A 83 -11.99 6.33 -3.92
CA GLU A 83 -11.50 5.16 -4.65
C GLU A 83 -10.00 5.23 -4.93
N LEU A 84 -9.47 6.43 -5.17
CA LEU A 84 -8.03 6.66 -5.29
C LEU A 84 -7.31 6.39 -3.95
N LEU A 85 -7.84 6.89 -2.83
CA LEU A 85 -7.30 6.63 -1.49
C LEU A 85 -7.30 5.13 -1.16
N ALA A 86 -8.35 4.40 -1.54
CA ALA A 86 -8.41 2.94 -1.45
C ALA A 86 -7.29 2.27 -2.23
N ALA A 87 -7.08 2.69 -3.47
CA ALA A 87 -6.06 2.11 -4.33
C ALA A 87 -4.65 2.39 -3.80
N ILE A 88 -4.42 3.58 -3.22
CA ILE A 88 -3.17 3.92 -2.52
C ILE A 88 -2.98 3.02 -1.28
N ALA A 89 -4.00 2.84 -0.44
CA ALA A 89 -3.92 1.93 0.70
C ALA A 89 -3.68 0.47 0.28
N SER A 90 -4.38 0.00 -0.76
CA SER A 90 -4.17 -1.33 -1.35
C SER A 90 -2.73 -1.49 -1.87
N SER A 91 -2.12 -0.44 -2.45
CA SER A 91 -0.70 -0.49 -2.84
C SER A 91 0.25 -0.62 -1.65
N GLY A 92 -0.05 0.01 -0.51
CA GLY A 92 0.75 -0.15 0.71
C GLY A 92 0.69 -1.58 1.26
N PHE A 93 -0.50 -2.19 1.31
CA PHE A 93 -0.63 -3.59 1.71
C PHE A 93 0.08 -4.57 0.76
N LYS A 94 0.08 -4.30 -0.55
CA LYS A 94 0.82 -5.10 -1.54
C LYS A 94 2.32 -5.02 -1.31
N GLU A 95 2.86 -3.83 -1.08
CA GLU A 95 4.27 -3.66 -0.77
C GLU A 95 4.66 -4.38 0.55
N LEU A 96 3.83 -4.25 1.59
CA LEU A 96 4.04 -4.97 2.84
C LEU A 96 3.98 -6.50 2.63
N ALA A 97 3.07 -6.99 1.79
CA ALA A 97 3.01 -8.40 1.42
C ALA A 97 4.29 -8.86 0.70
N GLU A 98 4.84 -8.05 -0.23
CA GLU A 98 6.11 -8.35 -0.89
C GLU A 98 7.29 -8.45 0.08
N GLN A 99 7.32 -7.60 1.12
CA GLN A 99 8.31 -7.71 2.20
C GLN A 99 8.15 -9.02 2.98
N ARG A 100 6.91 -9.37 3.34
CA ARG A 100 6.60 -10.62 4.05
C ARG A 100 6.90 -11.87 3.22
N VAL A 101 6.67 -11.84 1.90
CA VAL A 101 7.08 -12.92 0.97
C VAL A 101 8.59 -13.17 1.05
N LYS A 102 9.39 -12.10 1.03
CA LYS A 102 10.86 -12.22 1.12
C LYS A 102 11.28 -12.84 2.46
N ILE A 103 10.67 -12.42 3.57
CA ILE A 103 10.92 -12.97 4.91
C ILE A 103 10.54 -14.46 4.96
N SER A 104 9.38 -14.82 4.40
CA SER A 104 8.92 -16.21 4.34
C SER A 104 9.87 -17.14 3.57
N ALA A 105 10.59 -16.61 2.58
CA ALA A 105 11.54 -17.36 1.77
C ALA A 105 12.95 -17.47 2.40
N MET A 106 13.21 -16.77 3.52
CA MET A 106 14.49 -16.86 4.21
C MET A 106 14.65 -18.20 4.93
N ASN A 107 15.88 -18.73 4.98
CA ASN A 107 16.21 -19.92 5.75
C ASN A 107 16.36 -19.59 7.25
N LEU A 108 15.22 -19.36 7.91
CA LEU A 108 15.10 -19.01 9.33
C LEU A 108 14.19 -20.02 10.04
N GLY A 109 14.50 -20.31 11.32
CA GLY A 109 13.58 -21.05 12.18
C GLY A 109 12.29 -20.27 12.49
N ALA A 110 11.25 -20.97 12.93
CA ALA A 110 9.90 -20.39 13.09
C ALA A 110 9.88 -19.13 13.97
N LEU A 111 10.58 -19.15 15.11
CA LEU A 111 10.67 -18.00 16.02
C LEU A 111 11.29 -16.76 15.34
N ALA A 112 12.41 -16.95 14.64
CA ALA A 112 13.09 -15.85 13.96
C ALA A 112 12.24 -15.28 12.81
N LYS A 113 11.53 -16.16 12.08
CA LYS A 113 10.63 -15.77 11.00
C LYS A 113 9.43 -14.97 11.53
N ALA A 114 8.77 -15.45 12.59
CA ALA A 114 7.66 -14.75 13.25
C ALA A 114 8.10 -13.38 13.80
N ARG A 115 9.27 -13.31 14.43
CA ARG A 115 9.87 -12.06 14.91
C ARG A 115 10.07 -11.06 13.79
N GLU A 116 10.66 -11.49 12.68
CA GLU A 116 10.95 -10.61 11.56
C GLU A 116 9.68 -10.15 10.83
N MET A 117 8.65 -11.00 10.73
CA MET A 117 7.32 -10.61 10.24
C MET A 117 6.72 -9.47 11.07
N MET A 118 6.76 -9.58 12.41
CA MET A 118 6.24 -8.54 13.31
C MET A 118 7.05 -7.25 13.25
N LEU A 119 8.39 -7.34 13.23
CA LEU A 119 9.25 -6.17 13.14
C LEU A 119 9.10 -5.45 11.80
N SER A 120 8.92 -6.19 10.69
CA SER A 120 8.69 -5.58 9.37
C SER A 120 7.44 -4.70 9.35
N TYR A 121 6.39 -5.11 10.05
CA TYR A 121 5.15 -4.34 10.17
C TYR A 121 5.36 -3.01 10.88
N VAL A 122 6.08 -3.04 12.02
CA VAL A 122 6.39 -1.84 12.81
C VAL A 122 7.32 -0.91 12.03
N ARG A 123 8.37 -1.43 11.39
CA ARG A 123 9.28 -0.63 10.55
C ARG A 123 8.57 -0.01 9.36
N TYR A 124 7.62 -0.73 8.75
CA TYR A 124 6.81 -0.20 7.65
C TYR A 124 5.94 0.97 8.12
N ALA A 125 5.30 0.84 9.29
CA ALA A 125 4.54 1.92 9.90
C ALA A 125 5.42 3.17 10.19
N GLU A 126 6.64 2.97 10.69
CA GLU A 126 7.58 4.07 10.94
C GLU A 126 8.02 4.78 9.66
N LEU A 127 8.38 4.02 8.64
CA LEU A 127 8.89 4.57 7.39
C LEU A 127 7.79 5.26 6.56
N HIS A 128 6.57 4.74 6.63
CA HIS A 128 5.43 5.19 5.83
C HIS A 128 4.25 5.66 6.68
N ALA A 129 4.51 6.46 7.71
CA ALA A 129 3.53 6.83 8.75
C ALA A 129 2.18 7.31 8.21
N GLY A 130 2.19 8.24 7.25
CA GLY A 130 0.95 8.74 6.64
C GLY A 130 0.20 7.64 5.88
N LEU A 131 0.90 6.87 5.03
CA LEU A 131 0.30 5.78 4.25
C LEU A 131 -0.26 4.69 5.18
N PHE A 132 0.45 4.37 6.24
CA PHE A 132 0.02 3.37 7.21
C PHE A 132 -1.22 3.82 8.00
N ASP A 133 -1.30 5.09 8.38
CA ASP A 133 -2.51 5.69 8.94
C ASP A 133 -3.69 5.59 7.96
N LEU A 134 -3.45 5.79 6.65
CA LEU A 134 -4.48 5.57 5.64
C LEU A 134 -4.91 4.10 5.54
N MET A 135 -3.95 3.17 5.55
CA MET A 135 -4.19 1.73 5.42
C MET A 135 -5.01 1.15 6.58
N THR A 136 -4.75 1.63 7.80
CA THR A 136 -5.29 1.03 9.04
C THR A 136 -6.29 1.91 9.77
N GLY A 137 -6.35 3.19 9.42
CA GLY A 137 -7.19 4.18 10.08
C GLY A 137 -8.66 4.13 9.68
N PRO A 138 -9.52 4.85 10.42
CA PRO A 138 -10.96 4.77 10.28
C PRO A 138 -11.49 5.32 8.94
N ARG A 139 -10.66 6.07 8.21
CA ARG A 139 -11.01 6.76 6.96
C ARG A 139 -11.51 5.80 5.88
N LEU A 140 -11.00 4.57 5.85
CA LEU A 140 -11.35 3.55 4.87
C LEU A 140 -12.37 2.51 5.37
N LEU A 141 -12.99 2.73 6.53
CA LEU A 141 -14.00 1.80 7.09
C LEU A 141 -15.35 1.82 6.36
N ARG A 142 -15.53 2.65 5.32
CA ARG A 142 -16.76 2.72 4.52
C ARG A 142 -16.85 1.55 3.53
N GLU A 143 -17.97 0.83 3.55
CA GLU A 143 -18.18 -0.44 2.82
C GLU A 143 -17.86 -0.39 1.31
N PHE A 144 -18.19 0.70 0.62
CA PHE A 144 -18.02 0.83 -0.84
C PHE A 144 -16.55 0.86 -1.33
N VAL A 145 -15.60 0.95 -0.42
CA VAL A 145 -14.18 1.18 -0.70
C VAL A 145 -13.30 -0.01 -0.26
N ARG A 146 -13.93 -1.04 0.34
CA ARG A 146 -13.22 -2.11 1.07
C ARG A 146 -12.65 -3.24 0.23
N GLY A 147 -13.27 -3.64 -0.88
CA GLY A 147 -12.93 -4.90 -1.56
C GLY A 147 -11.45 -5.09 -1.91
N ASP A 148 -10.85 -4.14 -2.64
CA ASP A 148 -9.44 -4.19 -3.06
C ASP A 148 -8.45 -4.02 -1.90
N VAL A 149 -8.84 -3.27 -0.87
CA VAL A 149 -8.01 -3.02 0.32
C VAL A 149 -8.01 -4.26 1.21
N GLU A 150 -9.19 -4.83 1.45
CA GLU A 150 -9.37 -6.05 2.22
C GLU A 150 -8.65 -7.23 1.56
N ALA A 151 -8.80 -7.40 0.24
CA ALA A 151 -8.07 -8.44 -0.49
C ALA A 151 -6.54 -8.30 -0.33
N ALA A 152 -5.99 -7.09 -0.49
CA ALA A 152 -4.55 -6.85 -0.33
C ALA A 152 -4.09 -7.04 1.13
N SER A 153 -4.88 -6.56 2.09
CA SER A 153 -4.64 -6.75 3.52
C SER A 153 -4.61 -8.24 3.89
N ASN A 154 -5.57 -9.03 3.40
CA ASN A 154 -5.65 -10.46 3.66
C ASN A 154 -4.43 -11.23 3.14
N VAL A 155 -3.91 -10.86 1.96
CA VAL A 155 -2.66 -11.45 1.44
C VAL A 155 -1.48 -11.13 2.35
N SER A 156 -1.33 -9.88 2.78
CA SER A 156 -0.25 -9.52 3.71
C SER A 156 -0.41 -10.22 5.06
N TYR A 157 -1.64 -10.31 5.55
CA TYR A 157 -1.98 -10.95 6.82
C TYR A 157 -1.69 -12.45 6.80
N SER A 158 -1.96 -13.15 5.69
CA SER A 158 -1.76 -14.61 5.61
C SER A 158 -0.31 -15.00 5.86
N TYR A 159 0.66 -14.32 5.23
CA TYR A 159 2.09 -14.59 5.45
C TYR A 159 2.50 -14.40 6.91
N PHE A 160 1.95 -13.37 7.56
CA PHE A 160 2.17 -13.14 8.98
C PHE A 160 1.53 -14.23 9.84
N SER A 161 0.25 -14.52 9.63
CA SER A 161 -0.47 -15.52 10.43
C SER A 161 0.14 -16.91 10.27
N ASP A 162 0.59 -17.27 9.07
CA ASP A 162 1.24 -18.55 8.80
C ASP A 162 2.54 -18.69 9.61
N SER A 163 3.32 -17.61 9.74
CA SER A 163 4.54 -17.62 10.58
C SER A 163 4.23 -17.80 12.08
N ILE A 164 3.13 -17.21 12.56
CA ILE A 164 2.66 -17.39 13.94
C ILE A 164 2.14 -18.82 14.14
N PHE A 165 1.45 -19.38 13.15
CA PHE A 165 0.93 -20.75 13.20
C PHE A 165 2.07 -21.77 13.24
N GLU A 166 3.10 -21.59 12.40
CA GLU A 166 4.30 -22.42 12.40
C GLU A 166 4.95 -22.45 13.79
N LEU A 167 5.22 -21.27 14.36
CA LEU A 167 5.80 -21.15 15.71
C LEU A 167 4.90 -21.78 16.79
N ALA A 168 3.59 -21.53 16.73
CA ALA A 168 2.65 -22.05 17.70
C ALA A 168 2.54 -23.59 17.64
N ILE A 169 2.53 -24.18 16.45
CA ILE A 169 2.50 -25.63 16.29
C ILE A 169 3.78 -26.26 16.86
N GLU A 170 4.96 -25.70 16.57
CA GLU A 170 6.24 -26.14 17.14
C GLU A 170 6.26 -26.03 18.66
N SER A 171 5.56 -25.05 19.22
CA SER A 171 5.49 -24.77 20.67
C SER A 171 4.35 -25.53 21.38
N GLY A 172 3.66 -26.44 20.68
CA GLY A 172 2.66 -27.35 21.26
C GLY A 172 1.26 -26.78 21.44
N TRP A 173 0.90 -25.69 20.74
CA TRP A 173 -0.46 -25.16 20.72
C TRP A 173 -1.39 -26.01 19.85
N SER A 174 -2.68 -26.03 20.19
CA SER A 174 -3.66 -26.77 19.40
C SER A 174 -4.15 -25.97 18.19
N LYS A 175 -4.66 -26.66 17.16
CA LYS A 175 -5.23 -26.02 15.96
C LYS A 175 -6.36 -25.04 16.28
N SER A 176 -7.17 -25.31 17.32
CA SER A 176 -8.26 -24.42 17.71
C SER A 176 -7.79 -23.11 18.34
N GLN A 177 -6.52 -23.02 18.74
CA GLN A 177 -5.93 -21.82 19.35
C GLN A 177 -5.23 -20.89 18.36
N LEU A 178 -4.91 -21.39 17.16
CA LEU A 178 -4.04 -20.68 16.20
C LEU A 178 -4.58 -19.29 15.82
N HIS A 179 -5.87 -19.19 15.44
CA HIS A 179 -6.45 -17.90 15.07
C HIS A 179 -6.51 -16.89 16.23
N TYR A 180 -6.65 -17.37 17.48
CA TYR A 180 -6.58 -16.48 18.65
C TYR A 180 -5.15 -15.96 18.86
N LEU A 181 -4.14 -16.80 18.65
CA LEU A 181 -2.73 -16.41 18.74
C LEU A 181 -2.34 -15.42 17.64
N SER A 182 -2.75 -15.64 16.40
CA SER A 182 -2.45 -14.69 15.32
C SER A 182 -3.16 -13.36 15.52
N HIS A 183 -4.38 -13.35 16.05
CA HIS A 183 -5.06 -12.10 16.41
C HIS A 183 -4.38 -11.37 17.57
N ALA A 184 -3.91 -12.10 18.60
CA ALA A 184 -3.14 -11.51 19.70
C ALA A 184 -1.79 -10.96 19.22
N ALA A 185 -1.12 -11.68 18.32
CA ALA A 185 0.12 -11.23 17.69
C ALA A 185 -0.11 -9.98 16.84
N TRP A 186 -1.20 -9.94 16.06
CA TRP A 186 -1.59 -8.77 15.28
C TRP A 186 -1.86 -7.57 16.19
N SER A 187 -2.59 -7.78 17.28
CA SER A 187 -2.85 -6.74 18.29
C SER A 187 -1.55 -6.19 18.88
N MET A 188 -0.55 -7.04 19.09
CA MET A 188 0.77 -6.63 19.59
C MET A 188 1.55 -5.79 18.56
N GLU A 189 1.75 -6.27 17.32
CA GLU A 189 2.47 -5.50 16.29
C GLU A 189 1.74 -4.19 15.95
N HIS A 190 0.41 -4.23 15.91
CA HIS A 190 -0.43 -3.08 15.61
C HIS A 190 -0.47 -2.08 16.76
N GLY A 191 -0.54 -2.54 18.02
CA GLY A 191 -0.49 -1.67 19.19
C GLY A 191 0.83 -0.89 19.28
N VAL A 192 1.96 -1.57 19.04
CA VAL A 192 3.28 -0.92 18.99
C VAL A 192 3.33 0.12 17.86
N ALA A 193 2.91 -0.25 16.65
CA ALA A 193 2.85 0.67 15.51
C ALA A 193 1.95 1.89 15.79
N ALA A 194 0.75 1.68 16.35
CA ALA A 194 -0.19 2.75 16.67
C ALA A 194 0.37 3.73 17.72
N LEU A 195 1.08 3.23 18.74
CA LEU A 195 1.74 4.08 19.74
C LEU A 195 2.84 4.94 19.12
N ILE A 196 3.63 4.37 18.21
CA ILE A 196 4.65 5.09 17.45
C ILE A 196 4.02 6.21 16.61
N LEU A 197 2.99 5.89 15.83
CA LEU A 197 2.30 6.84 14.97
C LEU A 197 1.63 7.96 15.76
N ALA A 198 1.13 7.65 16.96
CA ALA A 198 0.55 8.63 17.87
C ALA A 198 1.61 9.49 18.60
N GLY A 199 2.91 9.29 18.35
CA GLY A 199 3.99 9.97 19.08
C GLY A 199 4.02 9.64 20.57
N ARG A 200 3.45 8.49 20.97
CA ARG A 200 3.33 8.03 22.36
C ARG A 200 4.45 7.07 22.76
N THR A 201 5.60 7.15 22.09
CA THR A 201 6.81 6.44 22.50
C THR A 201 7.55 7.22 23.58
N PRO A 202 8.40 6.56 24.38
CA PRO A 202 9.25 7.23 25.35
C PRO A 202 10.00 8.40 24.73
N ARG A 203 10.03 9.50 25.48
CA ARG A 203 10.72 10.73 25.06
C ARG A 203 12.21 10.47 24.94
N THR A 204 12.89 11.23 24.08
CA THR A 204 14.34 11.12 23.88
C THR A 204 15.15 11.35 25.16
N ASP A 205 14.62 12.14 26.10
CA ASP A 205 15.20 12.44 27.41
C ASP A 205 14.95 11.35 28.48
N SER A 206 14.15 10.32 28.18
CA SER A 206 13.83 9.25 29.13
C SER A 206 14.93 8.21 29.32
N GLY A 207 15.98 8.23 28.49
CA GLY A 207 17.02 7.19 28.46
C GLY A 207 16.54 5.83 27.91
N ILE A 208 15.27 5.73 27.47
CA ILE A 208 14.71 4.51 26.89
C ILE A 208 14.94 4.53 25.38
N GLU A 209 15.68 3.55 24.88
CA GLU A 209 15.88 3.38 23.44
C GLU A 209 14.62 2.82 22.79
N LYS A 210 14.03 3.59 21.86
CA LYS A 210 12.80 3.22 21.14
C LYS A 210 12.92 1.85 20.47
N GLN A 211 14.02 1.60 19.76
CA GLN A 211 14.24 0.35 19.06
C GLN A 211 14.27 -0.85 20.01
N ARG A 212 14.96 -0.71 21.14
CA ARG A 212 15.02 -1.76 22.16
C ARG A 212 13.65 -2.06 22.77
N MET A 213 12.81 -1.04 22.95
CA MET A 213 11.45 -1.19 23.47
C MET A 213 10.52 -1.90 22.48
N ILE A 214 10.63 -1.60 21.18
CA ILE A 214 9.91 -2.31 20.11
C ILE A 214 10.28 -3.80 20.13
N GLU A 215 11.59 -4.09 20.11
CA GLU A 215 12.11 -5.46 20.11
C GLU A 215 11.68 -6.23 21.35
N LEU A 216 11.83 -5.63 22.54
CA LEU A 216 11.45 -6.27 23.79
C LEU A 216 9.94 -6.58 23.84
N SER A 217 9.09 -5.69 23.32
CA SER A 217 7.63 -5.92 23.29
C SER A 217 7.27 -7.14 22.44
N ILE A 218 7.86 -7.25 21.25
CA ILE A 218 7.67 -8.39 20.34
C ILE A 218 8.28 -9.66 20.93
N ASP A 219 9.49 -9.58 21.48
CA ASP A 219 10.22 -10.72 22.05
C ASP A 219 9.51 -11.29 23.28
N LEU A 220 8.92 -10.45 24.13
CA LEU A 220 8.11 -10.89 25.27
C LEU A 220 6.86 -11.65 24.80
N PHE A 221 6.15 -11.13 23.79
CA PHE A 221 4.99 -11.82 23.23
C PHE A 221 5.37 -13.19 22.64
N LEU A 222 6.40 -13.23 21.79
CA LEU A 222 6.84 -14.47 21.16
C LEU A 222 7.40 -15.48 22.17
N SER A 223 8.04 -15.01 23.24
CA SER A 223 8.46 -15.87 24.35
C SER A 223 7.28 -16.56 25.03
N ALA A 224 6.13 -15.89 25.16
CA ALA A 224 4.91 -16.52 25.69
C ALA A 224 4.33 -17.56 24.72
N VAL A 225 4.41 -17.31 23.41
CA VAL A 225 4.03 -18.32 22.40
C VAL A 225 4.95 -19.54 22.52
N VAL A 226 6.27 -19.34 22.62
CA VAL A 226 7.27 -20.42 22.75
C VAL A 226 7.08 -21.23 24.05
N ALA A 227 6.68 -20.57 25.15
CA ALA A 227 6.39 -21.25 26.41
C ALA A 227 5.20 -22.22 26.32
N GLY A 228 4.37 -22.12 25.27
CA GLY A 228 3.28 -23.04 25.00
C GLY A 228 2.04 -22.82 25.87
N PRO A 229 0.95 -23.56 25.61
CA PRO A 229 -0.35 -23.35 26.26
C PRO A 229 -0.34 -23.60 27.77
N LYS A 230 0.57 -24.43 28.28
CA LYS A 230 0.70 -24.73 29.72
C LYS A 230 1.14 -23.53 30.55
N SER A 231 1.70 -22.51 29.90
CA SER A 231 2.11 -21.26 30.56
C SER A 231 0.94 -20.33 30.84
N LEU A 232 -0.19 -20.50 30.13
CA LEU A 232 -1.40 -19.74 30.40
C LEU A 232 -2.19 -20.38 31.55
N LYS A 233 -2.70 -19.56 32.46
CA LYS A 233 -3.73 -20.02 33.41
C LYS A 233 -4.92 -20.49 32.59
N GLU A 234 -5.42 -21.70 32.86
CA GLU A 234 -6.67 -22.13 32.23
C GLU A 234 -7.76 -21.08 32.53
N PRO A 235 -8.56 -20.69 31.53
CA PRO A 235 -9.70 -19.84 31.80
C PRO A 235 -10.56 -20.56 32.85
N SER A 236 -10.80 -19.89 33.97
CA SER A 236 -11.72 -20.36 35.00
C SER A 236 -13.00 -20.83 34.31
N LYS A 237 -13.41 -22.09 34.56
CA LYS A 237 -14.72 -22.61 34.19
C LYS A 237 -15.77 -21.91 35.07
N SER A 238 -15.99 -20.62 34.88
CA SER A 238 -16.96 -19.84 35.64
C SER A 238 -17.90 -19.12 34.67
N HIS A 239 -19.08 -19.73 34.56
CA HIS A 239 -20.38 -19.13 34.26
C HIS A 239 -20.67 -18.68 32.83
N LEU A 240 -21.03 -19.66 32.00
CA LEU A 240 -22.23 -19.51 31.17
C LEU A 240 -23.33 -20.31 31.85
N VAL A 241 -24.12 -19.61 32.67
CA VAL A 241 -25.52 -19.97 32.97
C VAL A 241 -26.37 -19.28 31.92
#